data_AF-U2HJW5-F1
#
_entry.id   AF-U2HJW5-F1
#
_cell.length_a   1.000
_cell.length_b   1.000
_cell.length_c   1.000
_cell.angle_alpha   90.00
_cell.angle_beta   90.00
_cell.angle_gamma   90.00
#
_symmetry.space_group_name_H-M   'P 1'
#
loop_
_entity.id
_entity.type
_entity.pdbx_description
1 polymer ?
#
loop_
_entity_poly.entity_id
_entity_poly.type
_entity_poly.pdbx_seq_one_letter_code
_entity_poly.pdbx_strand_id
1 'polypeptide(L)' 'MGCPVAYDGTTREFNCPCHFSKFDAEKAGQMISGQATEKLPSIVLDYNASNGTVRAIAVDGLIYGRQANLL' A
#
# COMPACT_ATOMS: atom_id res chain seq x y z
N MET A 1 0.59 -4.09 12.93
CA MET A 1 1.90 -4.65 13.37
C MET A 1 2.68 -5.28 12.21
N GLY A 2 2.90 -4.56 11.11
CA GLY A 2 3.95 -4.90 10.12
C GLY A 2 3.89 -6.20 9.30
N CYS A 3 2.95 -7.12 9.56
CA CYS A 3 2.88 -8.36 8.80
C CYS A 3 2.72 -8.09 7.30
N PRO A 4 3.45 -8.81 6.42
CA PRO A 4 3.25 -8.72 4.97
C PRO A 4 1.80 -9.00 4.59
N VAL A 5 1.24 -8.16 3.72
CA VAL A 5 -0.09 -8.35 3.16
C VAL A 5 -0.01 -9.09 1.83
N ALA A 6 -0.95 -9.98 1.57
CA ALA A 6 -1.04 -10.72 0.31
C ALA A 6 -2.11 -10.11 -0.59
N TYR A 7 -1.84 -10.00 -1.89
CA TYR A 7 -2.83 -9.55 -2.86
C TYR A 7 -3.76 -10.69 -3.26
N ASP A 8 -5.07 -10.44 -3.23
CA ASP A 8 -6.11 -11.32 -3.78
C ASP A 8 -6.57 -10.78 -5.15
N GLY A 9 -6.29 -11.52 -6.21
CA GLY A 9 -6.65 -11.11 -7.57
C GLY A 9 -8.15 -11.16 -7.89
N THR A 10 -8.95 -11.88 -7.09
CA THR A 10 -10.40 -11.99 -7.30
C THR A 10 -11.11 -10.75 -6.76
N THR A 11 -10.77 -10.34 -5.54
CA THR A 11 -11.38 -9.19 -4.87
C THR A 11 -10.61 -7.89 -5.08
N ARG A 12 -9.37 -7.96 -5.57
CA ARG A 12 -8.44 -6.82 -5.72
C ARG A 12 -8.12 -6.16 -4.38
N GLU A 13 -8.01 -6.98 -3.34
CA GLU A 13 -7.72 -6.56 -1.97
C GLU A 13 -6.30 -6.97 -1.54
N PHE A 14 -5.71 -6.22 -0.62
CA PHE A 14 -4.56 -6.67 0.18
C PHE A 14 -5.03 -7.18 1.54
N ASN A 15 -4.72 -8.45 1.84
CA ASN A 15 -5.17 -9.16 3.03
C ASN A 15 -4.01 -9.40 4.01
N CYS A 16 -4.15 -8.92 5.24
CA CYS A 16 -3.21 -9.15 6.32
C CYS A 16 -3.56 -10.45 7.09
N PRO A 17 -2.65 -11.44 7.17
CA PRO A 17 -2.95 -12.72 7.83
C PRO A 17 -2.97 -12.64 9.36
N CYS A 18 -2.37 -11.60 9.95
CA CYS A 18 -2.17 -11.57 11.41
C CYS A 18 -3.42 -11.14 12.19
N HIS A 19 -4.17 -10.16 11.68
CA HIS A 19 -5.35 -9.60 12.37
C HIS A 19 -6.48 -9.26 11.39
N PHE A 20 -6.49 -9.94 10.25
CA PHE A 20 -7.58 -9.91 9.27
C PHE A 20 -7.92 -8.50 8.72
N SER A 21 -6.94 -7.59 8.73
CA SER A 21 -7.12 -6.28 8.08
C SER A 21 -7.09 -6.45 6.56
N LYS A 22 -7.97 -5.72 5.88
CA LYS A 22 -8.16 -5.73 4.43
C LYS A 22 -8.06 -4.31 3.88
N PHE A 23 -7.38 -4.16 2.76
CA PHE A 23 -7.19 -2.85 2.10
C PHE A 23 -7.58 -2.95 0.62
N ASP A 24 -8.33 -1.98 0.13
CA ASP A 24 -8.82 -1.90 -1.25
C ASP A 24 -7.73 -1.33 -2.17
N ALA A 25 -7.23 -2.12 -3.13
CA ALA A 25 -6.19 -1.70 -4.06
C ALA A 25 -6.68 -0.67 -5.09
N GLU A 26 -8.00 -0.62 -5.33
CA GLU A 26 -8.62 0.27 -6.32
C GLU A 26 -9.06 1.61 -5.70
N LYS A 27 -9.06 1.71 -4.35
CA LYS A 27 -9.40 2.93 -3.61
C LYS A 27 -8.23 3.45 -2.78
N ALA A 28 -7.07 3.59 -3.42
CA ALA A 28 -5.86 4.19 -2.82
C ALA A 28 -5.46 3.55 -1.47
N GLY A 29 -5.63 2.23 -1.34
CA GLY A 29 -5.28 1.48 -0.13
C GLY A 29 -6.25 1.67 1.03
N GLN A 30 -7.45 2.19 0.80
CA GLN A 30 -8.49 2.38 1.83
C GLN A 30 -8.67 1.09 2.64
N MET A 31 -8.63 1.20 3.97
CA MET A 31 -8.96 0.07 4.83
C MET A 31 -10.45 -0.27 4.70
N ILE A 32 -10.74 -1.49 4.28
CA ILE A 32 -12.11 -2.02 4.18
C ILE A 32 -12.59 -2.45 5.57
N SER A 33 -11.73 -3.18 6.28
CA SER A 33 -11.93 -3.62 7.66
C SER A 33 -10.58 -3.92 8.29
N GLY A 34 -10.45 -3.84 9.61
CA GLY A 34 -9.20 -4.17 10.29
C GLY A 34 -8.88 -3.32 11.51
N GLN A 35 -7.61 -3.36 11.90
CA GLN A 35 -7.08 -2.75 13.12
C GLN A 35 -6.09 -1.62 12.84
N ALA A 36 -5.74 -1.37 11.57
CA ALA A 36 -4.89 -0.24 11.23
C ALA A 36 -5.66 1.07 11.44
N THR A 37 -4.97 2.12 11.88
CA THR A 37 -5.55 3.47 12.02
C THR A 37 -5.35 4.33 10.78
N GLU A 38 -4.71 3.78 9.74
CA GLU A 38 -4.35 4.44 8.49
C GLU A 38 -4.63 3.51 7.30
N LYS A 39 -4.77 4.10 6.11
CA LYS A 39 -4.80 3.37 4.84
C LYS A 39 -3.44 2.70 4.56
N LEU A 40 -3.41 1.76 3.63
CA LEU A 40 -2.15 1.17 3.17
C LEU A 40 -1.30 2.25 2.46
N PRO A 41 -0.05 2.51 2.88
CA PRO A 41 0.81 3.48 2.22
C PRO A 41 0.99 3.16 0.73
N SER A 42 0.85 4.19 -0.11
CA SER A 42 0.90 4.04 -1.57
C SER A 42 2.20 4.57 -2.13
N ILE A 43 2.77 3.86 -3.11
CA ILE A 43 3.91 4.37 -3.88
C ILE A 43 3.40 5.34 -4.93
N VAL A 44 3.90 6.57 -4.91
CA VAL A 44 3.61 7.56 -5.95
C VAL A 44 4.46 7.22 -7.17
N LEU A 45 3.80 7.02 -8.30
CA LEU A 45 4.42 6.63 -9.55
C LEU A 45 4.45 7.79 -10.55
N ASP A 46 5.55 7.90 -11.28
CA ASP A 46 5.71 8.75 -12.44
C ASP A 46 5.86 7.89 -13.69
N TYR A 47 5.05 8.18 -14.71
CA TYR A 47 5.07 7.46 -15.99
C TYR A 47 5.66 8.35 -17.08
N ASN A 48 6.73 7.88 -17.71
CA ASN A 48 7.33 8.54 -18.85
C ASN A 48 6.81 7.94 -20.16
N ALA A 49 5.94 8.67 -20.84
CA ALA A 49 5.34 8.23 -22.11
C ALA A 49 6.35 8.10 -23.27
N SER A 50 7.49 8.79 -23.23
CA SER A 50 8.47 8.76 -24.33
C SER A 50 9.30 7.47 -24.40
N ASN A 51 9.50 6.80 -23.27
CA ASN A 51 10.28 5.56 -23.18
C ASN A 51 9.56 4.44 -22.41
N GLY A 52 8.30 4.66 -22.02
CA GLY A 52 7.47 3.68 -21.33
C GLY A 52 7.90 3.35 -19.90
N THR A 53 8.82 4.11 -19.29
CA THR A 53 9.32 3.80 -17.94
C THR A 53 8.33 4.23 -16.86
N VAL A 54 8.24 3.43 -15.80
CA VAL A 54 7.49 3.73 -14.57
C VAL A 54 8.49 3.86 -13.43
N ARG A 55 8.43 4.95 -12.69
CA ARG A 55 9.36 5.24 -11.58
C ARG A 55 8.59 5.44 -10.29
N ALA A 56 9.06 4.84 -9.20
CA ALA A 56 8.64 5.22 -7.86
C ALA A 56 9.34 6.51 -7.45
N ILE A 57 8.56 7.56 -7.16
CA ILE A 57 9.10 8.90 -6.88
C ILE A 57 8.83 9.40 -5.45
N ALA A 58 7.83 8.85 -4.77
CA ALA A 58 7.49 9.19 -3.39
C ALA A 58 6.63 8.09 -2.74
N VAL A 59 6.29 8.29 -1.48
CA VAL A 59 5.33 7.47 -0.72
C VAL A 59 4.29 8.38 -0.09
N ASP A 60 3.01 8.07 -0.28
CA ASP A 60 1.90 8.68 0.44
C ASP A 60 1.52 7.81 1.64
N GLY A 61 1.70 8.33 2.85
CA GLY A 61 1.64 7.61 4.12
C GLY A 61 3.01 7.25 4.70
N LEU A 62 3.03 6.79 5.97
CA LEU A 62 4.25 6.38 6.66
C LEU A 62 4.44 4.85 6.56
N ILE A 63 5.60 4.40 6.10
CA ILE A 63 5.93 2.97 6.05
C ILE A 63 6.05 2.44 7.49
N TYR A 64 5.38 1.32 7.77
CA TYR A 64 5.39 0.67 9.08
C TYR A 64 6.82 0.43 9.59
N GLY A 65 7.02 0.65 10.90
CA GLY A 65 8.27 0.31 11.59
C GLY A 65 9.40 1.32 11.36
N ARG A 66 9.10 2.53 10.86
CA ARG A 66 10.08 3.58 10.57
C ARG A 66 9.62 4.92 11.15
N GLN A 67 10.58 5.75 11.57
CA GLN A 67 10.32 7.11 12.03
C GLN A 67 10.26 8.12 10.85
N ALA A 68 10.85 7.77 9.71
CA ALA A 68 10.76 8.49 8.45
C ALA A 68 10.87 7.52 7.25
N ASN A 69 10.33 7.91 6.10
CA ASN A 69 10.40 7.11 4.87
C ASN A 69 11.80 7.11 4.21
N LEU A 70 12.66 8.07 4.57
CA LEU A 70 14.08 8.14 4.20
C LEU A 70 14.89 8.02 5.50
N LEU A 71 15.88 7.12 5.53
CA LEU A 71 16.73 6.84 6.69
C LEU A 71 18.14 7.39 6.47
#